data_AF-A0AAD6Q3C0-F1
#
_entry.id   AF-A0AAD6Q3C0-F1
#
_cell.length_a   1.000
_cell.length_b   1.000
_cell.length_c   1.000
_cell.angle_alpha   90.00
_cell.angle_beta   90.00
_cell.angle_gamma   90.00
#
_symmetry.space_group_name_H-M   'P 1'
#
loop_
_entity.id
_entity.type
_entity.pdbx_description
1 polymer ?
#
loop_
_entity_poly.entity_id
_entity_poly.type
_entity_poly.pdbx_seq_one_letter_code
_entity_poly.pdbx_strand_id
1 'polypeptide(L)'
;MFKPFESLLRKKLFVHFVLDPILISNSGTEASFAARYGCLVNIENIERLDVGALVSIRGIGRVKLLNFVQSEPYLKGEVIPLQDRFIGANEISSKVIAVKDALRSLNSLEIKLKAPKEELLQTCIANSLTWAEKEPSLECDQSFIPSPAERISFAAFQPITRSTQSETLKLQQQKLRAMDLKDTLQRLDNSLDLVNENISMVAAKLAIQSLEMK
;
A
#
# COMPACT_ATOMS: atom_id res chain seq x y z
N MET A 1 -10.88 -27.32 -26.19
CA MET A 1 -9.48 -27.17 -25.74
C MET A 1 -9.24 -25.69 -25.46
N PHE A 2 -9.54 -25.23 -24.24
CA PHE A 2 -9.38 -23.83 -23.85
C PHE A 2 -7.91 -23.59 -23.52
N LYS A 3 -7.22 -22.76 -24.30
CA LYS A 3 -5.88 -22.27 -23.95
C LYS A 3 -6.03 -21.22 -22.85
N PRO A 4 -5.61 -21.46 -21.60
CA PRO A 4 -5.75 -20.46 -20.54
C PRO A 4 -4.49 -19.59 -20.48
N PHE A 5 -4.67 -18.28 -20.32
CA PHE A 5 -3.80 -17.38 -19.54
C PHE A 5 -2.31 -17.17 -19.92
N GLU A 6 -1.70 -17.91 -20.84
CA GLU A 6 -0.24 -17.84 -21.08
C GLU A 6 0.26 -16.49 -21.63
N SER A 7 -0.55 -15.69 -22.32
CA SER A 7 -0.08 -14.42 -22.88
C SER A 7 -0.04 -13.27 -21.86
N LEU A 8 -0.87 -13.32 -20.80
CA LEU A 8 -0.83 -12.37 -19.69
C LEU A 8 0.34 -12.67 -18.74
N LEU A 9 0.74 -13.94 -18.62
CA LEU A 9 1.88 -14.38 -17.80
C LEU A 9 3.24 -13.82 -18.25
N ARG A 10 3.35 -13.21 -19.44
CA ARG A 10 4.60 -12.55 -19.87
C ARG A 10 4.87 -11.25 -19.14
N LYS A 11 3.86 -10.60 -18.55
CA LYS A 11 4.05 -9.40 -17.72
C LYS A 11 3.42 -9.65 -16.37
N LYS A 12 4.24 -9.67 -15.32
CA LYS A 12 3.79 -9.80 -13.92
C LYS A 12 3.09 -8.53 -13.42
N LEU A 13 2.58 -7.67 -14.30
CA LEU A 13 2.07 -6.34 -13.98
C LEU A 13 0.59 -6.20 -14.32
N PHE A 14 -0.18 -5.60 -13.42
CA PHE A 14 -1.56 -5.21 -13.65
C PHE A 14 -1.89 -3.95 -12.84
N VAL A 15 -3.08 -3.37 -13.04
CA VAL A 15 -3.53 -2.19 -12.28
C VAL A 15 -4.57 -2.62 -11.26
N HIS A 16 -4.31 -2.28 -10.00
CA HIS A 16 -5.29 -2.36 -8.93
C HIS A 16 -5.89 -0.97 -8.69
N PHE A 17 -7.20 -0.87 -8.59
CA PHE A 17 -7.89 0.41 -8.35
C PHE A 17 -9.10 0.18 -7.45
N VAL A 18 -9.58 1.27 -6.84
CA VAL A 18 -10.73 1.26 -5.92
C VAL A 18 -11.98 1.70 -6.68
N LEU A 19 -13.08 1.00 -6.47
CA LEU A 19 -14.41 1.45 -6.90
C LEU A 19 -15.05 2.26 -5.78
N ASP A 20 -15.24 3.55 -6.03
CA ASP A 20 -15.82 4.50 -5.09
C ASP A 20 -17.28 4.81 -5.50
N PRO A 21 -18.29 4.58 -4.63
CA PRO A 21 -19.68 4.81 -4.99
C PRO A 21 -19.92 6.30 -5.32
N ILE A 22 -20.72 6.55 -6.36
CA ILE A 22 -21.13 7.89 -6.78
C ILE A 22 -22.63 8.05 -6.52
N LEU A 23 -22.99 9.13 -5.85
CA LEU A 23 -24.38 9.56 -5.75
C LEU A 23 -24.81 10.17 -7.08
N ILE A 24 -25.56 9.42 -7.88
CA ILE A 24 -26.26 9.94 -9.06
C ILE A 24 -27.70 10.28 -8.61
N SER A 25 -28.17 11.49 -8.89
CA SER A 25 -29.44 12.01 -8.39
C SER A 25 -30.66 11.14 -8.78
N ASN A 26 -31.43 10.74 -7.76
CA ASN A 26 -32.84 10.34 -7.64
C ASN A 26 -33.62 9.64 -8.78
N SER A 27 -32.98 9.10 -9.82
CA SER A 27 -33.68 8.34 -10.89
C SER A 27 -33.04 7.00 -11.26
N GLY A 28 -31.84 6.70 -10.73
CA GLY A 28 -31.17 5.42 -10.96
C GLY A 28 -31.55 4.39 -9.92
N THR A 29 -32.09 3.24 -10.37
CA THR A 29 -32.34 2.05 -9.54
C THR A 29 -31.07 1.30 -9.16
N GLU A 30 -29.91 1.66 -9.73
CA GLU A 30 -28.65 0.94 -9.59
C GLU A 30 -27.54 1.85 -9.01
N ALA A 31 -26.69 1.26 -8.16
CA ALA A 31 -25.53 1.95 -7.60
C ALA A 31 -24.47 2.18 -8.70
N SER A 32 -24.00 3.42 -8.85
CA SER A 32 -22.91 3.77 -9.77
C SER A 32 -21.59 3.89 -9.01
N PHE A 33 -20.48 3.58 -9.70
CA PHE A 33 -19.13 3.61 -9.11
C PHE A 33 -18.13 4.32 -10.02
N ALA A 34 -17.19 5.05 -9.42
CA ALA A 34 -16.02 5.62 -10.07
C ALA A 34 -14.79 4.75 -9.80
N ALA A 35 -14.00 4.45 -10.84
CA ALA A 35 -12.66 3.92 -10.66
C ALA A 35 -11.71 5.03 -10.19
N ARG A 36 -11.21 4.92 -8.96
CA ARG A 36 -10.28 5.87 -8.32
C ARG A 36 -9.04 5.14 -7.80
N TYR A 37 -8.01 5.92 -7.43
CA TYR A 37 -6.83 5.42 -6.71
C TYR A 37 -6.12 4.25 -7.38
N GLY A 38 -5.82 4.39 -8.68
CA GLY A 38 -5.08 3.38 -9.42
C GLY A 38 -3.65 3.21 -8.93
N CYS A 39 -3.19 1.96 -8.86
CA CYS A 39 -1.82 1.58 -8.58
C CYS A 39 -1.36 0.54 -9.59
N LEU A 40 -0.18 0.77 -10.19
CA LEU A 40 0.52 -0.30 -10.90
C LEU A 40 0.99 -1.32 -9.87
N VAL A 41 0.71 -2.58 -10.12
CA VAL A 41 0.97 -3.68 -9.20
C VAL A 41 1.80 -4.75 -9.89
N ASN A 42 2.78 -5.29 -9.17
CA ASN A 42 3.56 -6.45 -9.57
C ASN A 42 3.11 -7.71 -8.82
N ILE A 43 3.02 -8.84 -9.52
CA ILE A 43 2.77 -10.16 -8.96
C ILE A 43 4.11 -10.72 -8.47
N GLU A 44 4.22 -10.89 -7.15
CA GLU A 44 5.43 -11.42 -6.50
C GLU A 44 5.41 -12.96 -6.48
N ASN A 45 4.27 -13.54 -6.12
CA ASN A 45 4.11 -14.99 -6.02
C ASN A 45 2.71 -15.43 -6.47
N ILE A 46 2.63 -16.63 -7.04
CA ILE A 46 1.38 -17.32 -7.34
C ILE A 46 1.50 -18.73 -6.77
N GLU A 47 0.68 -19.02 -5.77
CA GLU A 47 0.54 -20.36 -5.20
C GLU A 47 -0.78 -20.96 -5.69
N ARG A 48 -0.70 -22.10 -6.38
CA ARG A 48 -1.89 -22.82 -6.84
C ARG A 48 -2.45 -23.63 -5.68
N LEU A 49 -3.76 -23.49 -5.47
CA LEU A 49 -4.49 -24.24 -4.45
C LEU A 49 -5.36 -25.30 -5.13
N ASP A 50 -5.94 -26.20 -4.34
CA ASP A 50 -6.90 -27.21 -4.84
C ASP A 50 -8.07 -26.56 -5.58
N VAL A 51 -8.50 -25.37 -5.12
CA VAL A 51 -9.48 -24.53 -5.79
C VAL A 51 -8.92 -23.11 -5.88
N GLY A 52 -8.48 -22.72 -7.09
CA GLY A 52 -8.02 -21.36 -7.38
C GLY A 52 -6.52 -21.13 -7.13
N ALA A 53 -6.16 -19.90 -6.78
CA ALA A 53 -4.79 -19.51 -6.52
C ALA A 53 -4.71 -18.39 -5.49
N LEU A 54 -3.69 -18.44 -4.64
CA LEU A 54 -3.27 -17.33 -3.78
C LEU A 54 -2.23 -16.50 -4.54
N VAL A 55 -2.48 -15.20 -4.67
CA VAL A 55 -1.59 -14.29 -5.40
C VAL A 55 -1.06 -13.23 -4.45
N SER A 56 0.26 -13.21 -4.27
CA SER A 56 0.94 -12.14 -3.52
C SER A 56 1.34 -11.03 -4.47
N ILE A 57 0.98 -9.80 -4.11
CA ILE A 57 1.14 -8.63 -4.97
C ILE A 57 1.85 -7.48 -4.27
N ARG A 58 2.48 -6.61 -5.07
CA ARG A 58 3.22 -5.43 -4.63
C ARG A 58 2.75 -4.20 -5.38
N GLY A 59 2.24 -3.21 -4.66
CA GLY A 59 2.02 -1.88 -5.24
C GLY A 59 3.35 -1.23 -5.61
N ILE A 60 3.45 -0.68 -6.81
CA ILE A 60 4.66 -0.07 -7.36
C ILE A 60 4.56 1.45 -7.33
N GLY A 61 3.58 2.00 -8.04
CA GLY A 61 3.42 3.43 -8.23
C GLY A 61 1.97 3.77 -8.54
N ARG A 62 1.58 5.03 -8.31
CA ARG A 62 0.22 5.49 -8.60
C ARG A 62 0.04 5.66 -10.09
N VAL A 63 -1.17 5.37 -10.57
CA VAL A 63 -1.56 5.56 -11.96
C VAL A 63 -2.91 6.25 -12.06
N LYS A 64 -3.09 7.02 -13.12
CA LYS A 64 -4.39 7.55 -13.52
C LYS A 64 -4.97 6.65 -14.61
N LEU A 65 -6.20 6.18 -14.40
CA LEU A 65 -6.97 5.49 -15.43
C LEU A 65 -7.55 6.53 -16.40
N LEU A 66 -7.33 6.33 -17.71
CA LEU A 66 -7.81 7.24 -18.75
C LEU A 66 -9.11 6.75 -19.37
N ASN A 67 -9.15 5.50 -19.80
CA ASN A 67 -10.32 4.87 -20.40
C ASN A 67 -10.30 3.36 -20.19
N PHE A 68 -11.44 2.72 -20.39
CA PHE A 68 -11.54 1.27 -20.58
C PHE A 68 -11.77 0.99 -22.07
N VAL A 69 -10.93 0.15 -22.64
CA VAL A 69 -10.97 -0.28 -24.04
C VAL A 69 -11.70 -1.62 -24.18
N GLN A 70 -11.74 -2.42 -23.10
CA GLN A 70 -12.34 -3.75 -23.09
C GLN A 70 -12.84 -4.07 -21.67
N SER A 71 -13.97 -4.77 -21.56
CA SER A 71 -14.55 -5.18 -20.28
C SER A 71 -14.53 -6.69 -20.02
N GLU A 72 -14.41 -7.52 -21.06
CA GLU A 72 -14.46 -8.98 -20.96
C GLU A 72 -13.29 -9.65 -21.69
N PRO A 73 -12.68 -10.73 -21.16
CA PRO A 73 -13.00 -11.39 -19.89
C PRO A 73 -12.41 -10.67 -18.66
N TYR A 74 -11.64 -9.60 -18.89
CA TYR A 74 -11.11 -8.71 -17.86
C TYR A 74 -11.11 -7.28 -18.38
N LEU A 75 -11.11 -6.32 -17.45
CA LEU A 75 -10.99 -4.91 -17.80
C LEU A 75 -9.60 -4.62 -18.38
N LYS A 76 -9.58 -4.00 -19.56
CA LYS A 76 -8.37 -3.45 -20.17
C LYS A 76 -8.58 -1.97 -20.41
N GLY A 77 -7.58 -1.16 -20.14
CA GLY A 77 -7.67 0.28 -20.27
C GLY A 77 -6.31 0.92 -20.44
N GLU A 78 -6.32 2.19 -20.83
CA GLU A 78 -5.12 3.01 -20.87
C GLU A 78 -4.87 3.67 -19.51
N VAL A 79 -3.61 3.64 -19.08
CA VAL A 79 -3.18 4.26 -17.82
C VAL A 79 -1.92 5.07 -18.04
N ILE A 80 -1.77 6.13 -17.25
CA ILE A 80 -0.55 6.94 -17.19
C ILE A 80 -0.02 6.98 -15.76
N PRO A 81 1.31 7.06 -15.56
CA PRO A 81 1.87 7.18 -14.23
C PRO A 81 1.50 8.52 -13.59
N LEU A 82 1.34 8.51 -12.27
CA LEU A 82 1.15 9.72 -11.48
C LEU A 82 2.36 9.91 -10.57
N GLN A 83 3.23 10.85 -10.95
CA GLN A 83 4.41 11.22 -10.17
C GLN A 83 4.14 12.42 -9.27
N ASP A 84 4.82 12.45 -8.13
CA ASP A 84 4.82 13.60 -7.24
C ASP A 84 5.56 14.81 -7.80
N ARG A 85 5.21 15.98 -7.27
CA ARG A 85 5.94 17.22 -7.56
C ARG A 85 7.31 17.17 -6.87
N PHE A 86 8.36 17.48 -7.62
CA PHE A 86 9.71 17.62 -7.06
C PHE A 86 9.79 18.87 -6.18
N ILE A 87 10.15 18.72 -4.91
CA ILE A 87 10.42 19.81 -3.96
C ILE A 87 11.85 19.59 -3.40
N GLY A 88 12.55 20.67 -3.06
CA GLY A 88 14.00 20.71 -2.81
C GLY A 88 14.61 19.55 -2.00
N ALA A 89 15.79 19.09 -2.44
CA ALA A 89 16.40 17.83 -2.02
C ALA A 89 16.77 17.74 -0.52
N ASN A 90 17.18 18.86 0.10
CA ASN A 90 17.73 18.83 1.46
C ASN A 90 16.69 18.53 2.53
N GLU A 91 15.53 19.19 2.49
CA GLU A 91 14.46 19.00 3.48
C GLU A 91 13.82 17.61 3.36
N ILE A 92 13.65 17.11 2.13
CA ILE A 92 13.17 15.75 1.87
C ILE A 92 14.13 14.71 2.47
N SER A 93 15.45 14.93 2.36
CA SER A 93 16.44 13.96 2.84
C SER A 93 16.36 13.74 4.36
N SER A 94 16.22 14.80 5.16
CA SER A 94 16.13 14.70 6.62
C SER A 94 14.83 14.00 7.05
N LYS A 95 13.71 14.31 6.39
CA LYS A 95 12.42 13.67 6.65
C LYS A 95 12.39 12.20 6.25
N VAL A 96 13.02 11.83 5.13
CA VAL A 96 13.19 10.42 4.74
C VAL A 96 13.94 9.65 5.81
N ILE A 97 15.05 10.20 6.33
CA ILE A 97 15.83 9.54 7.41
C ILE A 97 14.97 9.38 8.67
N ALA A 98 14.27 10.45 9.09
CA ALA A 98 13.41 10.41 10.27
C ALA A 98 12.31 9.34 10.17
N VAL A 99 11.62 9.26 9.03
CA VAL A 99 10.59 8.23 8.79
C VAL A 99 11.18 6.83 8.85
N LYS A 100 12.35 6.60 8.24
CA LYS A 100 13.01 5.29 8.25
C LYS A 100 13.37 4.84 9.66
N ASP A 101 13.93 5.72 10.47
CA ASP A 101 14.34 5.40 11.84
C ASP A 101 13.13 5.17 12.75
N ALA A 102 12.06 5.95 12.57
CA ALA A 102 10.80 5.72 13.25
C ALA A 102 10.18 4.36 12.88
N LEU A 103 10.18 3.98 11.60
CA LEU A 103 9.67 2.67 11.15
C LEU A 103 10.48 1.50 11.71
N ARG A 104 11.81 1.63 11.77
CA ARG A 104 12.69 0.62 12.40
C ARG A 104 12.40 0.49 13.90
N SER A 105 12.16 1.62 14.57
CA SER A 105 11.79 1.65 15.99
C SER A 105 10.44 0.99 16.23
N LEU A 106 9.44 1.30 15.40
CA LEU A 106 8.12 0.67 15.44
C LEU A 106 8.22 -0.85 15.25
N ASN A 107 8.91 -1.30 14.21
CA ASN A 107 9.12 -2.73 13.96
C ASN A 107 9.80 -3.43 15.16
N SER A 108 10.80 -2.77 15.77
CA SER A 108 11.50 -3.32 16.95
C SER A 108 10.60 -3.46 18.19
N LEU A 109 9.54 -2.66 18.30
CA LEU A 109 8.52 -2.83 19.33
C LEU A 109 7.48 -3.88 18.93
N GLU A 110 7.05 -3.88 17.68
CA GLU A 110 6.03 -4.80 17.16
C GLU A 110 6.45 -6.26 17.32
N ILE A 111 7.72 -6.60 17.03
CA ILE A 111 8.26 -7.96 17.21
C ILE A 111 8.25 -8.45 18.66
N LYS A 112 8.12 -7.55 19.64
CA LYS A 112 8.05 -7.90 21.07
C LYS A 112 6.63 -8.23 21.51
N LEU A 113 5.61 -7.84 20.73
CA LEU A 113 4.24 -8.19 21.05
C LEU A 113 4.09 -9.70 20.94
N LYS A 114 3.49 -10.34 21.94
CA LYS A 114 3.08 -11.73 21.76
C LYS A 114 1.94 -11.75 20.75
N ALA A 115 2.01 -12.62 19.74
CA ALA A 115 0.95 -12.89 18.79
C ALA A 115 0.60 -14.39 18.81
N PRO A 116 -0.68 -14.79 18.64
CA PRO A 116 -1.05 -16.19 18.45
C PRO A 116 -0.32 -16.76 17.22
N LYS A 117 -0.09 -18.07 17.20
CA LYS A 117 0.60 -18.73 16.08
C LYS A 117 -0.16 -18.58 14.75
N GLU A 118 -1.47 -18.33 14.81
CA GLU A 118 -2.34 -18.14 13.66
C GLU A 118 -2.38 -16.69 13.11
N GLU A 119 -1.79 -15.70 13.79
CA GLU A 119 -1.85 -14.29 13.38
C GLU A 119 -0.74 -13.97 12.35
N LEU A 120 -1.13 -13.34 11.22
CA LEU A 120 -0.22 -13.00 10.14
C LEU A 120 0.89 -12.03 10.59
N LEU A 121 2.05 -12.19 9.95
CA LEU A 121 3.38 -11.70 10.30
C LEU A 121 3.47 -10.27 10.89
N GLN A 122 4.19 -10.17 12.02
CA GLN A 122 4.73 -8.96 12.66
C GLN A 122 5.76 -8.18 11.80
N THR A 123 5.82 -8.43 10.49
CA THR A 123 6.88 -7.96 9.60
C THR A 123 6.36 -7.08 8.46
N CYS A 124 5.07 -6.70 8.46
CA CYS A 124 4.49 -5.86 7.40
C CYS A 124 5.25 -4.53 7.24
N ILE A 125 5.58 -3.86 8.35
CA ILE A 125 6.37 -2.63 8.37
C ILE A 125 7.78 -2.86 7.83
N ALA A 126 8.48 -3.89 8.31
CA ALA A 126 9.83 -4.23 7.84
C ALA A 126 9.85 -4.55 6.34
N ASN A 127 8.90 -5.35 5.85
CA ASN A 127 8.79 -5.71 4.44
C ASN A 127 8.52 -4.47 3.57
N SER A 128 7.62 -3.59 4.01
CA SER A 128 7.31 -2.35 3.31
C SER A 128 8.51 -1.41 3.25
N LEU A 129 9.24 -1.24 4.36
CA LEU A 129 10.45 -0.41 4.39
C LEU A 129 11.56 -1.00 3.51
N THR A 130 11.81 -2.31 3.60
CA THR A 130 12.81 -3.02 2.80
C THR A 130 12.54 -2.88 1.32
N TRP A 131 11.27 -2.93 0.91
CA TRP A 131 10.88 -2.69 -0.47
C TRP A 131 11.11 -1.23 -0.88
N ALA A 132 10.68 -0.27 -0.05
CA ALA A 132 10.77 1.15 -0.39
C ALA A 132 12.22 1.63 -0.55
N GLU A 133 13.15 1.07 0.24
CA GLU A 133 14.59 1.33 0.15
C GLU A 133 15.23 0.73 -1.12
N LYS A 134 14.68 -0.36 -1.67
CA LYS A 134 15.20 -1.00 -2.87
C LYS A 134 14.75 -0.25 -4.13
N GLU A 135 15.58 -0.28 -5.15
CA GLU A 135 15.17 0.11 -6.49
C GLU A 135 14.47 -1.08 -7.17
N PRO A 136 13.20 -0.95 -7.56
CA PRO A 136 12.46 -2.07 -8.15
C PRO A 136 12.95 -2.35 -9.57
N SER A 137 13.46 -3.56 -9.82
CA SER A 137 13.79 -4.05 -11.16
C SER A 137 12.55 -4.60 -11.85
N LEU A 138 11.81 -3.73 -12.55
CA LEU A 138 10.57 -4.08 -13.24
C LEU A 138 10.67 -3.85 -14.74
N GLU A 139 10.06 -4.75 -15.51
CA GLU A 139 9.91 -4.63 -16.96
C GLU A 139 8.77 -3.65 -17.32
N CYS A 140 8.92 -2.38 -16.91
CA CYS A 140 8.02 -1.29 -17.28
C CYS A 140 8.78 0.00 -17.60
N ASP A 141 8.05 0.98 -18.12
CA ASP A 141 8.58 2.33 -18.32
C ASP A 141 8.98 2.94 -16.96
N GLN A 142 10.16 3.57 -16.91
CA GLN A 142 10.72 4.17 -15.69
C GLN A 142 9.83 5.27 -15.10
N SER A 143 8.99 5.91 -15.92
CA SER A 143 8.01 6.88 -15.46
C SER A 143 6.98 6.31 -14.47
N PHE A 144 6.76 4.99 -14.46
CA PHE A 144 5.90 4.32 -13.48
C PHE A 144 6.60 4.00 -12.15
N ILE A 145 7.92 4.11 -12.09
CA ILE A 145 8.69 3.85 -10.89
C ILE A 145 8.77 5.14 -10.07
N PRO A 146 8.13 5.22 -8.89
CA PRO A 146 8.21 6.40 -8.05
C PRO A 146 9.63 6.61 -7.51
N SER A 147 9.96 7.85 -7.17
CA SER A 147 11.25 8.18 -6.55
C SER A 147 11.45 7.45 -5.20
N PRO A 148 12.69 7.30 -4.70
CA PRO A 148 12.93 6.71 -3.39
C PRO A 148 12.18 7.42 -2.25
N ALA A 149 12.14 8.76 -2.27
CA ALA A 149 11.42 9.54 -1.27
C ALA A 149 9.91 9.29 -1.35
N GLU A 150 9.34 9.21 -2.56
CA GLU A 150 7.94 8.86 -2.75
C GLU A 150 7.64 7.45 -2.24
N ARG A 151 8.48 6.45 -2.51
CA ARG A 151 8.30 5.10 -1.94
C ARG A 151 8.32 5.10 -0.42
N ILE A 152 9.31 5.75 0.19
CA ILE A 152 9.45 5.81 1.65
C ILE A 152 8.25 6.51 2.29
N SER A 153 7.72 7.55 1.66
CA SER A 153 6.54 8.26 2.17
C SER A 153 5.28 7.39 2.26
N PHE A 154 5.21 6.26 1.54
CA PHE A 154 4.11 5.30 1.65
C PHE A 154 4.39 4.16 2.63
N ALA A 155 5.63 3.99 3.10
CA ALA A 155 6.05 2.81 3.84
C ALA A 155 5.38 2.66 5.21
N ALA A 156 4.91 3.75 5.80
CA ALA A 156 4.21 3.73 7.08
C ALA A 156 2.75 3.26 7.03
N PHE A 157 2.12 3.27 5.87
CA PHE A 157 0.71 2.90 5.75
C PHE A 157 0.52 1.38 5.70
N GLN A 158 1.04 0.68 6.71
CA GLN A 158 0.86 -0.76 6.88
C GLN A 158 -0.01 -1.04 8.10
N PRO A 159 -0.76 -2.14 8.10
CA PRO A 159 -1.44 -2.61 9.30
C PRO A 159 -0.41 -2.92 10.39
N ILE A 160 -0.79 -2.66 11.64
CA ILE A 160 -0.02 -3.07 12.82
C ILE A 160 -0.64 -4.36 13.35
N THR A 161 0.20 -5.23 13.89
CA THR A 161 -0.23 -6.47 14.55
C THR A 161 -1.27 -6.16 15.63
N ARG A 162 -2.35 -6.95 15.70
CA ARG A 162 -3.50 -6.72 16.60
C ARG A 162 -4.14 -5.34 16.47
N SER A 163 -4.28 -4.82 15.25
CA SER A 163 -5.09 -3.63 15.02
C SER A 163 -6.56 -3.89 15.33
N THR A 164 -7.21 -2.97 16.06
CA THR A 164 -8.67 -2.98 16.23
C THR A 164 -9.39 -2.57 14.94
N GLN A 165 -10.68 -2.87 14.82
CA GLN A 165 -11.47 -2.44 13.65
C GLN A 165 -11.42 -0.92 13.43
N SER A 166 -11.45 -0.13 14.51
CA SER A 166 -11.35 1.32 14.46
C SER A 166 -9.97 1.78 13.96
N GLU A 167 -8.89 1.14 14.44
CA GLU A 167 -7.52 1.39 13.97
C GLU A 167 -7.35 1.04 12.49
N THR A 168 -7.91 -0.09 12.05
CA THR A 168 -7.91 -0.49 10.63
C THR A 168 -8.66 0.51 9.77
N LEU A 169 -9.83 1.00 10.21
CA LEU A 169 -10.59 2.00 9.49
C LEU A 169 -9.83 3.34 9.40
N LYS A 170 -9.21 3.79 10.51
CA LYS A 170 -8.36 4.99 10.52
C LYS A 170 -7.22 4.87 9.50
N LEU A 171 -6.53 3.73 9.49
CA LEU A 171 -5.46 3.45 8.53
C LEU A 171 -5.96 3.47 7.08
N GLN A 172 -7.12 2.88 6.80
CA GLN A 172 -7.72 2.90 5.45
C GLN A 172 -8.02 4.33 4.99
N GLN A 173 -8.57 5.17 5.85
CA GLN A 173 -8.82 6.58 5.54
C GLN A 173 -7.51 7.34 5.27
N GLN A 174 -6.48 7.10 6.07
CA GLN A 174 -5.16 7.69 5.88
C GLN A 174 -4.50 7.24 4.55
N LYS A 175 -4.65 5.97 4.17
CA LYS A 175 -4.21 5.45 2.86
C LYS A 175 -4.86 6.21 1.69
N LEU A 176 -6.17 6.42 1.74
CA LEU A 176 -6.88 7.16 0.69
C LEU A 176 -6.38 8.61 0.59
N ARG A 177 -6.23 9.30 1.72
CA ARG A 177 -5.65 10.65 1.75
C ARG A 177 -4.24 10.70 1.20
N ALA A 178 -3.42 9.70 1.51
CA ALA A 178 -2.05 9.58 1.01
C ALA A 178 -2.01 9.36 -0.52
N MET A 179 -2.97 8.62 -1.07
CA MET A 179 -3.09 8.39 -2.51
C MET A 179 -3.42 9.69 -3.29
N ASP A 180 -4.23 10.57 -2.70
CA ASP A 180 -4.58 11.88 -3.28
C ASP A 180 -3.43 12.90 -3.21
N LEU A 181 -2.54 12.76 -2.23
CA LEU A 181 -1.50 13.75 -1.97
C LEU A 181 -0.37 13.67 -3.01
N LYS A 182 -0.05 14.80 -3.66
CA LYS A 182 1.04 14.90 -4.66
C LYS A 182 2.33 15.52 -4.13
N ASP A 183 2.31 15.90 -2.86
CA ASP A 183 3.43 16.49 -2.14
C ASP A 183 4.09 15.39 -1.31
N THR A 184 5.27 14.95 -1.73
CA THR A 184 6.04 13.92 -1.03
C THR A 184 6.43 14.37 0.37
N LEU A 185 6.79 15.64 0.55
CA LEU A 185 7.25 16.17 1.84
C LEU A 185 6.11 16.13 2.85
N GLN A 186 4.95 16.64 2.45
CA GLN A 186 3.74 16.57 3.30
C GLN A 186 3.33 15.12 3.57
N ARG A 187 3.51 14.20 2.61
CA ARG A 187 3.22 12.78 2.83
C ARG A 187 4.22 12.13 3.79
N LEU A 188 5.50 12.53 3.76
CA LEU A 188 6.51 12.10 4.74
C LEU A 188 6.17 12.60 6.16
N ASP A 189 5.67 13.83 6.30
CA ASP A 189 5.20 14.34 7.59
C ASP A 189 4.03 13.52 8.13
N ASN A 190 2.99 13.32 7.30
CA ASN A 190 1.85 12.48 7.66
C ASN A 190 2.27 11.04 8.03
N SER A 191 3.26 10.51 7.30
CA SER A 191 3.85 9.19 7.56
C SER A 191 4.54 9.18 8.92
N LEU A 192 5.34 10.20 9.25
CA LEU A 192 6.05 10.28 10.52
C LEU A 192 5.08 10.39 11.70
N ASP A 193 4.04 11.22 11.58
CA ASP A 193 3.00 11.37 12.60
C ASP A 193 2.30 10.03 12.87
N LEU A 194 1.89 9.33 11.81
CA LEU A 194 1.27 8.00 11.90
C LEU A 194 2.20 6.99 12.60
N VAL A 195 3.49 6.97 12.25
CA VAL A 195 4.44 6.04 12.88
C VAL A 195 4.62 6.34 14.36
N ASN A 196 4.69 7.61 14.75
CA ASN A 196 4.83 8.01 16.15
C ASN A 196 3.58 7.67 16.98
N GLU A 197 2.39 7.86 16.41
CA GLU A 197 1.13 7.37 17.00
C GLU A 197 1.17 5.85 17.19
N ASN A 198 1.59 5.11 16.16
CA ASN A 198 1.67 3.66 16.20
C ASN A 198 2.71 3.15 17.21
N ILE A 199 3.86 3.82 17.34
CA ILE A 199 4.87 3.51 18.38
C ILE A 199 4.25 3.62 19.76
N SER A 200 3.56 4.72 20.03
CA SER A 200 2.90 4.97 21.32
C SER A 200 1.84 3.92 21.61
N MET A 201 1.04 3.57 20.61
CA MET A 201 0.02 2.53 20.70
C MET A 201 0.63 1.14 20.98
N VAL A 202 1.66 0.73 20.24
CA VAL A 202 2.33 -0.57 20.43
C VAL A 202 3.01 -0.63 21.80
N ALA A 203 3.64 0.45 22.24
CA ALA A 203 4.24 0.54 23.58
C ALA A 203 3.18 0.35 24.68
N ALA A 204 2.00 0.96 24.54
CA ALA A 204 0.89 0.76 25.46
C ALA A 204 0.40 -0.69 25.47
N LYS A 205 0.25 -1.32 24.28
CA LYS A 205 -0.13 -2.73 24.14
C LYS A 205 0.89 -3.66 24.83
N LEU A 206 2.19 -3.39 24.67
CA LEU A 206 3.26 -4.12 25.37
C LEU A 206 3.18 -3.97 26.89
N ALA A 207 2.92 -2.75 27.38
CA ALA A 207 2.80 -2.50 28.82
C ALA A 207 1.64 -3.30 29.43
N ILE A 208 0.47 -3.31 28.77
CA ILE A 208 -0.70 -4.09 29.20
C ILE A 208 -0.36 -5.59 29.24
N GLN A 209 0.23 -6.13 28.17
CA GLN A 209 0.65 -7.53 28.12
C GLN A 209 1.62 -7.89 29.25
N SER A 210 2.52 -6.98 29.64
CA SER A 210 3.46 -7.22 30.74
C SER A 210 2.79 -7.32 32.12
N LEU A 211 1.63 -6.67 32.30
CA LEU A 211 0.82 -6.72 33.52
C LEU A 211 -0.04 -7.98 33.59
N GLU A 212 -0.60 -8.42 32.46
CA GLU A 212 -1.40 -9.67 32.36
C GLU A 212 -0.57 -10.95 32.53
N MET A 213 0.76 -10.84 32.40
CA MET A 213 1.69 -11.95 32.59
C MET A 213 2.18 -12.13 34.05
N LYS A 214 1.73 -11.28 34.98
CA LYS A 214 1.95 -11.43 36.42
C LYS A 214 0.81 -12.19 37.06
#